data_AF-A0A9I9DFZ3-F1
#
_entry.id   AF-A0A9I9DFZ3-F1
#
_cell.length_a   1.000
_cell.length_b   1.000
_cell.length_c   1.000
_cell.angle_alpha   90.00
_cell.angle_beta   90.00
_cell.angle_gamma   90.00
#
_symmetry.space_group_name_H-M   'P 1'
#
loop_
_entity.id
_entity.type
_entity.pdbx_description
1 polymer ?
#
loop_
_entity_poly.entity_id
_entity_poly.type
_entity_poly.pdbx_seq_one_letter_code
_entity_poly.pdbx_strand_id
1 'polypeptide(L)'
;MKVEFFNTMLYFNTNKLISKIKKTNLTFGCGHMNFKTNNDDTYNGVFGLGAYPYITMATQLGNKFSYCIGDINNPLYTHNHLVLGQGSYIEGDSTPLQIHFGHYYVTLQTISVGSKTLKIDPNAFKISSDGSGGVLIDSGMTYTKLANGGFELLYDEIVDLMKGLLERIPTQRKFEGLCFKGVVSRDLVGFPAVTFHFAGGADLVLESGSLFRQHGGDRFCLAILPSNSELLNLSVIGILAQQNYNVGFDLEQMKVFFRRIDCQLLDE
;
A
#
# COMPACT_ATOMS: atom_id res chain seq x y z
N MET A 1 -5.84 -4.85 -15.44
CA MET A 1 -6.10 -6.31 -15.36
C MET A 1 -7.59 -6.56 -15.13
N LYS A 2 -8.22 -7.46 -15.90
CA LYS A 2 -9.60 -7.93 -15.66
C LYS A 2 -9.55 -9.40 -15.21
N VAL A 3 -10.17 -9.69 -14.07
CA VAL A 3 -10.32 -11.05 -13.55
C VAL A 3 -11.80 -11.42 -13.68
N GLU A 4 -12.09 -12.50 -14.41
CA GLU A 4 -13.45 -12.96 -14.64
C GLU A 4 -13.66 -14.33 -13.99
N PHE A 5 -14.80 -14.49 -13.31
CA PHE A 5 -15.21 -15.74 -12.66
C PHE A 5 -16.39 -16.34 -13.40
N PHE A 6 -16.28 -17.60 -13.79
CA PHE A 6 -17.39 -18.39 -14.35
C PHE A 6 -17.31 -19.81 -13.78
N ASN A 7 -18.30 -20.23 -12.98
CA ASN A 7 -18.25 -21.46 -12.18
C ASN A 7 -16.98 -21.51 -11.29
N THR A 8 -16.36 -22.68 -11.11
CA THR A 8 -15.10 -22.87 -10.34
C THR A 8 -13.83 -22.48 -11.14
N MET A 9 -13.99 -21.64 -12.16
CA MET A 9 -12.91 -21.27 -13.09
C MET A 9 -12.59 -19.78 -12.98
N LEU A 10 -11.29 -19.50 -12.98
CA LEU A 10 -10.72 -18.16 -12.96
C LEU A 10 -10.03 -17.86 -14.29
N TYR A 11 -10.40 -16.75 -14.92
CA TYR A 11 -9.77 -16.24 -16.13
C TYR A 11 -9.00 -14.96 -15.82
N PHE A 12 -7.70 -14.98 -16.12
CA PHE A 12 -6.85 -13.80 -16.09
C PHE A 12 -6.73 -13.25 -17.51
N ASN A 13 -7.10 -11.99 -17.71
CA ASN A 13 -6.77 -11.28 -18.93
C ASN A 13 -5.39 -10.63 -18.76
N THR A 14 -4.38 -11.18 -19.44
CA THR A 14 -2.97 -10.75 -19.34
C THR A 14 -2.65 -9.71 -20.42
N ASN A 15 -1.74 -8.76 -20.12
CA ASN A 15 -1.30 -7.73 -21.08
C ASN A 15 -0.62 -8.31 -22.34
N LYS A 16 -0.11 -9.54 -22.28
CA LYS A 16 0.33 -10.28 -23.47
C LYS A 16 -0.89 -10.68 -24.29
N LEU A 17 -1.08 -9.98 -25.41
CA LEU A 17 -2.04 -10.21 -26.49
C LEU A 17 -2.66 -11.63 -26.46
N ILE A 18 -3.84 -11.73 -25.84
CA ILE A 18 -4.78 -12.85 -25.99
C ILE A 18 -4.30 -14.22 -25.46
N SER A 19 -3.60 -14.28 -24.31
CA SER A 19 -3.52 -15.55 -23.56
C SER A 19 -4.47 -15.53 -22.36
N LYS A 20 -5.64 -16.17 -22.50
CA LYS A 20 -6.50 -16.48 -21.34
C LYS A 20 -5.90 -17.68 -20.61
N ILE A 21 -5.34 -17.46 -19.42
CA ILE A 21 -4.96 -18.56 -18.53
C ILE A 21 -6.20 -19.02 -17.77
N LYS A 22 -6.48 -20.31 -17.86
CA LYS A 22 -7.60 -20.96 -17.16
C LYS A 22 -7.06 -21.76 -15.98
N LYS A 23 -7.51 -21.44 -14.77
CA LYS A 23 -7.31 -22.27 -13.59
C LYS A 23 -8.66 -22.83 -13.14
N THR A 24 -8.71 -24.13 -12.86
CA THR A 24 -9.92 -24.85 -12.44
C THR A 24 -9.80 -25.33 -11.00
N ASN A 25 -10.93 -25.68 -10.39
CA ASN A 25 -11.02 -26.21 -9.01
C ASN A 25 -10.52 -25.22 -7.96
N LEU A 26 -10.76 -23.93 -8.18
CA LEU A 26 -10.48 -22.89 -7.19
C LEU A 26 -11.67 -22.75 -6.23
N THR A 27 -11.37 -22.67 -4.95
CA THR A 27 -12.31 -22.30 -3.88
C THR A 27 -12.25 -20.79 -3.68
N PHE A 28 -13.40 -20.13 -3.85
CA PHE A 28 -13.61 -18.71 -3.54
C PHE A 28 -14.99 -18.52 -2.92
N GLY A 29 -15.19 -17.39 -2.23
CA GLY A 29 -16.46 -17.08 -1.56
C GLY A 29 -17.50 -16.46 -2.50
N CYS A 30 -18.79 -16.67 -2.19
CA CYS A 30 -19.91 -16.00 -2.87
C CYS A 30 -20.26 -14.68 -2.16
N GLY A 31 -20.05 -13.55 -2.84
CA GLY A 31 -20.51 -12.23 -2.39
C GLY A 31 -22.00 -12.04 -2.74
N HIS A 32 -22.85 -11.84 -1.73
CA HIS A 32 -24.29 -11.64 -1.91
C HIS A 32 -24.69 -10.17 -1.91
N MET A 33 -24.05 -9.37 -1.05
CA MET A 33 -24.26 -7.93 -0.96
C MET A 33 -22.92 -7.22 -1.01
N ASN A 34 -22.59 -6.70 -2.19
CA ASN A 34 -21.34 -5.99 -2.42
C ASN A 34 -21.62 -4.49 -2.32
N PHE A 35 -21.43 -3.92 -1.12
CA PHE A 35 -21.57 -2.48 -0.90
C PHE A 35 -20.24 -1.77 -1.12
N LYS A 36 -20.30 -0.55 -1.67
CA LYS A 36 -19.13 0.33 -1.78
C LYS A 36 -19.44 1.67 -1.15
N THR A 37 -18.40 2.32 -0.64
CA THR A 37 -18.47 3.67 -0.09
C THR A 37 -18.79 4.74 -1.13
N ASN A 38 -18.61 4.46 -2.44
CA ASN A 38 -18.67 5.47 -3.50
C ASN A 38 -19.61 5.16 -4.69
N ASN A 39 -20.54 4.19 -4.58
CA ASN A 39 -21.50 3.83 -5.65
C ASN A 39 -20.89 3.50 -7.04
N ASP A 40 -19.65 3.01 -7.09
CA ASP A 40 -19.02 2.57 -8.34
C ASP A 40 -19.45 1.12 -8.65
N ASP A 41 -20.30 0.89 -9.65
CA ASP A 41 -20.81 -0.45 -9.98
C ASP A 41 -19.85 -1.30 -10.83
N THR A 42 -18.62 -0.85 -11.10
CA THR A 42 -17.72 -1.52 -12.06
C THR A 42 -16.94 -2.74 -11.51
N TYR A 43 -17.00 -3.00 -10.21
CA TYR A 43 -16.35 -4.18 -9.57
C TYR A 43 -17.39 -5.09 -8.91
N ASN A 44 -17.29 -6.41 -9.13
CA ASN A 44 -18.24 -7.40 -8.64
C ASN A 44 -17.78 -8.20 -7.40
N GLY A 45 -16.63 -7.85 -6.79
CA GLY A 45 -16.10 -8.53 -5.61
C GLY A 45 -14.69 -8.09 -5.25
N VAL A 46 -14.07 -8.80 -4.30
CA VAL A 46 -12.70 -8.58 -3.82
C VAL A 46 -11.82 -9.77 -4.20
N PHE A 47 -10.68 -9.51 -4.84
CA PHE A 47 -9.67 -10.53 -5.11
C PHE A 47 -8.70 -10.62 -3.92
N GLY A 48 -9.09 -11.37 -2.89
CA GLY A 48 -8.34 -11.48 -1.65
C GLY A 48 -7.07 -12.34 -1.78
N LEU A 49 -5.91 -11.73 -1.56
CA LEU A 49 -4.61 -12.38 -1.54
C LEU A 49 -4.05 -12.61 -0.13
N GLY A 50 -4.87 -12.47 0.92
CA GLY A 50 -4.47 -12.78 2.30
C GLY A 50 -4.13 -14.26 2.52
N ALA A 51 -3.65 -14.60 3.71
CA ALA A 51 -3.18 -15.94 4.07
C ALA A 51 -3.93 -16.52 5.28
N TYR A 52 -5.26 -16.59 5.17
CA TYR A 52 -6.11 -17.25 6.17
C TYR A 52 -5.81 -18.77 6.26
N PRO A 53 -5.86 -19.41 7.45
CA PRO A 53 -5.27 -20.73 7.70
C PRO A 53 -5.86 -21.94 6.95
N TYR A 54 -6.77 -21.75 6.00
CA TYR A 54 -7.39 -22.85 5.26
C TYR A 54 -7.05 -22.79 3.77
N ILE A 55 -7.74 -21.93 3.03
CA ILE A 55 -7.69 -21.88 1.57
C ILE A 55 -7.83 -20.42 1.13
N THR A 56 -6.82 -19.87 0.46
CA THR A 56 -6.86 -18.50 -0.10
C THR A 56 -6.44 -18.50 -1.55
N MET A 57 -6.69 -17.41 -2.28
CA MET A 57 -6.20 -17.31 -3.67
C MET A 57 -4.67 -17.37 -3.71
N ALA A 58 -3.98 -16.74 -2.76
CA ALA A 58 -2.52 -16.76 -2.71
C ALA A 58 -1.97 -18.19 -2.57
N THR A 59 -2.55 -19.02 -1.69
CA THR A 59 -2.09 -20.40 -1.51
C THR A 59 -2.48 -21.31 -2.68
N GLN A 60 -3.65 -21.11 -3.26
CA GLN A 60 -4.11 -21.89 -4.42
C GLN A 60 -3.38 -21.56 -5.73
N LEU A 61 -2.75 -20.38 -5.82
CA LEU A 61 -2.12 -19.86 -7.03
C LEU A 61 -0.59 -19.87 -6.96
N GLY A 62 -0.02 -20.53 -5.95
CA GLY A 62 1.40 -20.90 -5.91
C GLY A 62 2.23 -20.23 -4.82
N ASN A 63 1.62 -19.77 -3.73
CA ASN A 63 2.27 -19.22 -2.52
C ASN A 63 3.20 -18.02 -2.75
N LYS A 64 3.21 -17.47 -3.96
CA LYS A 64 3.98 -16.28 -4.34
C LYS A 64 3.11 -15.39 -5.19
N PHE A 65 3.26 -14.10 -5.02
CA PHE A 65 2.63 -13.11 -5.88
C PHE A 65 3.43 -11.82 -5.85
N SER A 66 3.33 -11.03 -6.90
CA SER A 66 3.82 -9.65 -6.87
C SER A 66 2.85 -8.74 -7.59
N TYR A 67 2.80 -7.47 -7.20
CA TYR A 67 2.10 -6.45 -7.94
C TYR A 67 2.99 -5.22 -8.14
N CYS A 68 2.77 -4.55 -9.26
CA CYS A 68 3.34 -3.25 -9.52
C CYS A 68 2.21 -2.31 -9.88
N ILE A 69 2.02 -1.27 -9.07
CA ILE A 69 1.03 -0.23 -9.30
C ILE A 69 1.80 1.07 -9.56
N GLY A 70 1.56 1.70 -10.70
CA GLY A 70 2.19 2.98 -11.04
C GLY A 70 1.40 4.16 -10.48
N ASP A 71 1.21 5.21 -11.29
CA ASP A 71 0.52 6.43 -10.84
C ASP A 71 -0.99 6.21 -10.65
N ILE A 72 -1.41 6.00 -9.41
CA ILE A 72 -2.82 5.84 -9.00
C ILE A 72 -3.64 7.10 -9.25
N ASN A 73 -3.01 8.27 -9.32
CA ASN A 73 -3.70 9.53 -9.58
C ASN A 73 -3.94 9.75 -11.08
N ASN A 74 -3.28 8.97 -11.95
CA ASN A 74 -3.49 9.02 -13.39
C ASN A 74 -4.50 7.93 -13.82
N PRO A 75 -5.77 8.31 -14.10
CA PRO A 75 -6.79 7.34 -14.52
C PRO A 75 -6.49 6.69 -15.88
N LEU A 76 -5.53 7.23 -16.64
CA LEU A 76 -5.08 6.70 -17.93
C LEU A 76 -3.85 5.78 -17.79
N TYR A 77 -3.32 5.55 -16.58
CA TYR A 77 -2.19 4.65 -16.39
C TYR A 77 -2.60 3.19 -16.59
N THR A 78 -2.05 2.54 -17.62
CA THR A 78 -2.46 1.18 -18.04
C THR A 78 -1.47 0.07 -17.69
N HIS A 79 -0.32 0.41 -17.11
CA HIS A 79 0.80 -0.52 -16.88
C HIS A 79 0.80 -1.11 -15.46
N ASN A 80 -0.38 -1.38 -14.90
CA ASN A 80 -0.51 -2.01 -13.59
C ASN A 80 -0.46 -3.53 -13.73
N HIS A 81 0.39 -4.19 -12.93
CA HIS A 81 0.62 -5.63 -12.99
C HIS A 81 0.22 -6.33 -11.69
N LEU A 82 -0.35 -7.52 -11.82
CA LEU A 82 -0.40 -8.54 -10.78
C LEU A 82 0.10 -9.84 -11.40
N VAL A 83 1.09 -10.45 -10.76
CA VAL A 83 1.68 -11.73 -11.16
C VAL A 83 1.50 -12.71 -10.01
N LEU A 84 1.16 -13.95 -10.34
CA LEU A 84 0.80 -15.00 -9.38
C LEU A 84 1.66 -16.25 -9.64
N GLY A 85 2.14 -16.86 -8.56
CA GLY A 85 2.94 -18.08 -8.60
C GLY A 85 4.38 -17.84 -9.05
N GLN A 86 4.96 -18.81 -9.76
CA GLN A 86 6.39 -18.88 -10.07
C GLN A 86 6.92 -17.75 -10.96
N GLY A 87 6.05 -17.03 -11.68
CA GLY A 87 6.44 -15.86 -12.48
C GLY A 87 6.52 -14.56 -11.69
N SER A 88 6.19 -14.58 -10.39
CA SER A 88 6.19 -13.38 -9.56
C SER A 88 7.59 -12.80 -9.43
N TYR A 89 7.70 -11.48 -9.51
CA TYR A 89 8.97 -10.77 -9.36
C TYR A 89 9.30 -10.65 -7.87
N ILE A 90 10.16 -11.54 -7.37
CA ILE A 90 10.61 -11.61 -5.97
C ILE A 90 12.05 -11.06 -5.91
N GLU A 91 12.18 -9.76 -6.08
CA GLU A 91 13.46 -9.05 -6.21
C GLU A 91 13.44 -7.74 -5.43
N GLY A 92 14.63 -7.18 -5.16
CA GLY A 92 14.80 -5.97 -4.35
C GLY A 92 15.12 -6.28 -2.89
N ASP A 93 15.05 -5.25 -2.05
CA ASP A 93 15.33 -5.41 -0.62
C ASP A 93 14.16 -6.09 0.07
N SER A 94 14.45 -6.97 1.03
CA SER A 94 13.45 -7.80 1.68
C SER A 94 13.32 -7.53 3.17
N THR A 95 12.08 -7.59 3.67
CA THR A 95 11.76 -7.62 5.10
C THR A 95 11.12 -8.97 5.46
N PRO A 96 11.35 -9.50 6.68
CA PRO A 96 10.56 -10.60 7.20
C PRO A 96 9.06 -10.28 7.19
N LEU A 97 8.26 -11.28 6.85
CA LEU A 97 6.80 -11.26 6.85
C LEU A 97 6.28 -12.12 8.00
N GLN A 98 5.24 -11.64 8.67
CA GLN A 98 4.47 -12.42 9.63
C GLN A 98 3.02 -12.49 9.17
N ILE A 99 2.35 -13.61 9.45
CA ILE A 99 0.93 -13.78 9.13
C ILE A 99 0.17 -13.91 10.45
N HIS A 100 -0.73 -12.96 10.73
CA HIS A 100 -1.62 -13.00 11.90
C HIS A 100 -3.06 -12.81 11.42
N PHE A 101 -3.94 -13.73 11.81
CA PHE A 101 -5.36 -13.75 11.40
C PHE A 101 -5.59 -13.61 9.88
N GLY A 102 -4.63 -14.08 9.06
CA GLY A 102 -4.68 -14.02 7.60
C GLY A 102 -4.20 -12.70 6.97
N HIS A 103 -3.70 -11.76 7.79
CA HIS A 103 -3.13 -10.50 7.33
C HIS A 103 -1.60 -10.52 7.32
N TYR A 104 -1.01 -9.71 6.44
CA TYR A 104 0.43 -9.60 6.24
C TYR A 104 1.02 -8.48 7.09
N TYR A 105 1.81 -8.87 8.09
CA TYR A 105 2.52 -7.97 8.99
C TYR A 105 4.00 -7.86 8.63
N VAL A 106 4.50 -6.64 8.65
CA VAL A 106 5.92 -6.31 8.52
C VAL A 106 6.39 -5.56 9.76
N THR A 107 7.71 -5.48 9.98
CA THR A 107 8.27 -4.76 11.13
C THR A 107 8.85 -3.43 10.68
N LEU A 108 8.11 -2.34 10.89
CA LEU A 108 8.61 -0.97 10.70
C LEU A 108 9.47 -0.58 11.90
N GLN A 109 10.73 -0.21 11.68
CA GLN A 109 11.66 0.16 12.73
C GLN A 109 11.62 1.66 13.02
N THR A 110 11.64 2.48 11.97
CA THR A 110 11.59 3.94 12.08
C THR A 110 11.19 4.57 10.75
N ILE A 111 11.05 5.89 10.75
CA ILE A 111 10.73 6.71 9.59
C ILE A 111 11.77 7.82 9.49
N SER A 112 12.19 8.17 8.28
CA SER A 112 13.00 9.35 8.02
C SER A 112 12.32 10.32 7.06
N VAL A 113 12.67 11.60 7.17
CA VAL A 113 12.29 12.67 6.24
C VAL A 113 13.58 13.27 5.69
N GLY A 114 13.87 13.03 4.42
CA GLY A 114 15.19 13.27 3.85
C GLY A 114 16.27 12.53 4.65
N SER A 115 17.28 13.25 5.14
CA SER A 115 18.35 12.68 5.97
C SER A 115 18.01 12.61 7.46
N LYS A 116 16.84 13.07 7.89
CA LYS A 116 16.47 13.16 9.32
C LYS A 116 15.64 11.95 9.73
N THR A 117 16.23 11.05 10.52
CA THR A 117 15.49 9.98 11.18
C THR A 117 14.64 10.53 12.32
N LEU A 118 13.35 10.21 12.35
CA LEU A 118 12.44 10.61 13.40
C LEU A 118 12.71 9.80 14.68
N LYS A 119 12.61 10.46 15.84
CA LYS A 119 12.81 9.83 17.16
C LYS A 119 11.54 9.13 17.63
N ILE A 120 11.15 8.08 16.92
CA ILE A 120 9.94 7.30 17.21
C ILE A 120 10.26 6.32 18.35
N ASP A 121 9.31 6.15 19.29
CA ASP A 121 9.40 5.09 20.31
C ASP A 121 9.52 3.72 19.62
N PRO A 122 10.54 2.90 19.93
CA PRO A 122 10.71 1.57 19.33
C PRO A 122 9.51 0.62 19.48
N ASN A 123 8.57 0.92 20.39
CA ASN A 123 7.35 0.14 20.59
C ASN A 123 6.14 0.70 19.83
N ALA A 124 6.23 1.88 19.22
CA ALA A 124 5.10 2.54 18.56
C ALA A 124 4.46 1.69 17.44
N PHE A 125 5.25 0.81 16.80
CA PHE A 125 4.83 -0.03 15.67
C PHE A 125 4.78 -1.53 16.00
N LYS A 126 5.01 -1.92 17.26
CA LYS A 126 4.97 -3.34 17.64
C LYS A 126 3.55 -3.83 17.81
N ILE A 127 3.38 -5.14 17.66
CA ILE A 127 2.17 -5.84 18.08
C ILE A 127 2.22 -5.92 19.61
N SER A 128 1.18 -5.41 20.27
CA SER A 128 0.97 -5.47 21.70
C SER A 128 0.63 -6.89 22.15
N SER A 129 0.75 -7.17 23.45
CA SER A 129 0.45 -8.49 24.02
C SER A 129 -1.01 -8.93 23.86
N ASP A 130 -1.93 -7.97 23.67
CA ASP A 130 -3.36 -8.22 23.40
C ASP A 130 -3.67 -8.41 21.90
N GLY A 131 -2.64 -8.40 21.04
CA GLY A 131 -2.76 -8.53 19.59
C GLY A 131 -3.08 -7.23 18.85
N SER A 132 -3.24 -6.10 19.55
CA SER A 132 -3.41 -4.78 18.94
C SER A 132 -2.10 -4.22 18.38
N GLY A 133 -2.16 -3.16 17.56
CA GLY A 133 -0.98 -2.55 16.96
C GLY A 133 -0.32 -3.42 15.88
N GLY A 134 0.96 -3.16 15.61
CA GLY A 134 1.68 -3.73 14.47
C GLY A 134 1.56 -2.90 13.20
N VAL A 135 2.18 -3.40 12.12
CA VAL A 135 2.16 -2.76 10.79
C VAL A 135 1.73 -3.77 9.73
N LEU A 136 0.56 -3.52 9.14
CA LEU A 136 0.09 -4.24 7.97
C LEU A 136 0.64 -3.62 6.68
N ILE A 137 0.84 -4.46 5.68
CA ILE A 137 0.90 -4.03 4.28
C ILE A 137 -0.39 -4.46 3.59
N ASP A 138 -1.14 -3.49 3.06
CA ASP A 138 -2.48 -3.75 2.53
C ASP A 138 -2.76 -2.92 1.28
N SER A 139 -2.93 -3.59 0.14
CA SER A 139 -3.31 -2.96 -1.12
C SER A 139 -4.78 -2.53 -1.17
N GLY A 140 -5.62 -3.05 -0.27
CA GLY A 140 -7.03 -2.66 -0.12
C GLY A 140 -7.22 -1.31 0.59
N MET A 141 -6.18 -0.82 1.28
CA MET A 141 -6.18 0.48 1.92
C MET A 141 -5.59 1.54 0.96
N THR A 142 -6.32 2.62 0.68
CA THR A 142 -5.80 3.68 -0.21
C THR A 142 -4.69 4.50 0.44
N TYR A 143 -4.95 5.04 1.64
CA TYR A 143 -4.04 5.90 2.38
C TYR A 143 -3.33 5.12 3.48
N THR A 144 -2.07 5.44 3.75
CA THR A 144 -1.39 4.83 4.90
C THR A 144 -2.03 5.33 6.20
N LYS A 145 -2.25 4.41 7.13
CA LYS A 145 -2.60 4.69 8.53
C LYS A 145 -1.36 4.44 9.37
N LEU A 146 -0.97 5.39 10.22
CA LEU A 146 0.14 5.21 11.15
C LEU A 146 -0.33 5.30 12.59
N ALA A 147 0.23 4.44 13.43
CA ALA A 147 0.12 4.54 14.89
C ALA A 147 0.49 5.97 15.34
N ASN A 148 -0.25 6.50 16.30
CA ASN A 148 -0.22 7.93 16.61
C ASN A 148 1.18 8.43 16.98
N GLY A 149 1.94 7.64 17.76
CA GLY A 149 3.31 8.00 18.16
C GLY A 149 4.26 8.21 16.97
N GLY A 150 4.09 7.49 15.86
CA GLY A 150 4.85 7.71 14.63
C GLY A 150 4.25 8.81 13.75
N PHE A 151 2.91 8.84 13.66
CA PHE A 151 2.19 9.81 12.84
C PHE A 151 2.44 11.25 13.29
N GLU A 152 2.35 11.54 14.59
CA GLU A 152 2.47 12.89 15.11
C GLU A 152 3.85 13.51 14.84
N LEU A 153 4.92 12.72 14.99
CA LEU A 153 6.28 13.15 14.69
C LEU A 153 6.49 13.42 13.20
N LEU A 154 5.96 12.55 12.34
CA LEU A 154 6.02 12.75 10.89
C LEU A 154 5.21 13.97 10.46
N TYR A 155 4.02 14.13 11.03
CA TYR A 155 3.13 15.24 10.76
C TYR A 155 3.79 16.58 11.12
N ASP A 156 4.32 16.69 12.35
CA ASP A 156 4.93 17.93 12.82
C ASP A 156 6.17 18.28 11.98
N GLU A 157 6.96 17.28 11.55
CA GLU A 157 8.10 17.49 10.64
C GLU A 157 7.66 18.04 9.27
N ILE A 158 6.64 17.44 8.66
CA ILE A 158 6.13 17.90 7.36
C ILE A 158 5.54 19.30 7.47
N VAL A 159 4.83 19.61 8.56
CA VAL A 159 4.30 20.96 8.81
C VAL A 159 5.43 21.98 8.92
N ASP A 160 6.51 21.66 9.63
CA ASP A 160 7.66 22.55 9.78
C ASP A 160 8.36 22.79 8.43
N LEU A 161 8.58 21.73 7.64
CA LEU A 161 9.18 21.83 6.31
C LEU A 161 8.36 22.68 5.33
N MET A 162 7.02 22.68 5.45
CA MET A 162 6.14 23.45 4.58
C MET A 162 5.91 24.89 5.07
N LYS A 163 6.37 25.23 6.27
CA LYS A 163 6.07 26.50 6.93
C LYS A 163 6.64 27.68 6.13
N GLY A 164 5.75 28.57 5.72
CA GLY A 164 6.11 29.75 4.92
C GLY A 164 6.38 29.47 3.45
N LEU A 165 6.36 28.21 3.02
CA LEU A 165 6.48 27.82 1.61
C LEU A 165 5.11 27.65 0.96
N LEU A 166 4.17 27.02 1.66
CA LEU A 166 2.82 26.75 1.14
C LEU A 166 1.73 27.18 2.11
N GLU A 167 0.61 27.64 1.55
CA GLU A 167 -0.57 27.98 2.34
C GLU A 167 -1.24 26.68 2.83
N ARG A 168 -1.22 26.47 4.14
CA ARG A 168 -1.93 25.37 4.77
C ARG A 168 -3.44 25.64 4.77
N ILE A 169 -4.22 24.65 4.36
CA ILE A 169 -5.69 24.69 4.45
C ILE A 169 -6.10 24.36 5.88
N PRO A 170 -6.85 25.23 6.57
CA PRO A 170 -7.28 24.99 7.95
C PRO A 170 -8.21 23.78 8.05
N THR A 171 -8.07 23.03 9.14
CA THR A 171 -8.92 21.89 9.51
C THR A 171 -9.49 22.14 10.89
N GLN A 172 -10.66 21.55 11.20
CA GLN A 172 -11.29 21.76 12.51
C GLN A 172 -10.53 21.04 13.63
N ARG A 173 -9.87 19.93 13.31
CA ARG A 173 -9.03 19.17 14.25
C ARG A 173 -7.59 19.06 13.75
N LYS A 174 -6.61 19.00 14.67
CA LYS A 174 -5.17 18.96 14.36
C LYS A 174 -4.81 17.87 13.35
N PHE A 175 -5.41 16.68 13.46
CA PHE A 175 -5.06 15.51 12.63
C PHE A 175 -6.13 15.13 11.58
N GLU A 176 -7.05 16.05 11.29
CA GLU A 176 -8.10 15.84 10.29
C GLU A 176 -7.59 16.22 8.89
N GLY A 177 -6.63 15.43 8.40
CA GLY A 177 -5.94 15.68 7.14
C GLY A 177 -4.91 16.81 7.24
N LEU A 178 -3.81 16.69 6.50
CA LEU A 178 -2.84 17.78 6.32
C LEU A 178 -2.90 18.22 4.86
N CYS A 179 -3.51 19.37 4.59
CA CYS A 179 -3.72 19.84 3.22
C CYS A 179 -3.10 21.22 2.99
N PHE A 180 -2.67 21.47 1.76
CA PHE A 180 -2.07 22.71 1.31
C PHE A 180 -2.69 23.16 0.00
N LYS A 181 -2.67 24.47 -0.25
CA LYS A 181 -2.95 25.00 -1.59
C LYS A 181 -1.74 24.80 -2.48
N GLY A 182 -1.95 24.21 -3.65
CA GLY A 182 -0.92 23.97 -4.66
C GLY A 182 -1.16 22.74 -5.53
N VAL A 183 -0.14 22.40 -6.31
CA VAL A 183 -0.08 21.27 -7.22
C VAL A 183 1.18 20.45 -6.91
N VAL A 184 1.02 19.19 -6.54
CA VAL A 184 2.13 18.31 -6.09
C VAL A 184 3.30 18.32 -7.08
N SER A 185 3.04 18.15 -8.38
CA SER A 185 4.09 18.07 -9.41
C SER A 185 4.84 19.37 -9.68
N ARG A 186 4.33 20.51 -9.21
CA ARG A 186 4.94 21.83 -9.40
C ARG A 186 5.56 22.34 -8.10
N ASP A 187 4.79 22.30 -7.02
CA ASP A 187 5.11 23.00 -5.77
C ASP A 187 5.93 22.13 -4.80
N LEU A 188 5.95 20.81 -4.99
CA LEU A 188 6.74 19.87 -4.17
C LEU A 188 7.96 19.30 -4.90
N VAL A 189 8.43 19.96 -5.96
CA VAL A 189 9.68 19.59 -6.63
C VAL A 189 10.83 19.77 -5.65
N GLY A 190 11.59 18.70 -5.40
CA GLY A 190 12.69 18.69 -4.44
C GLY A 190 12.26 18.58 -2.97
N PHE A 191 10.97 18.35 -2.69
CA PHE A 191 10.53 18.04 -1.32
C PHE A 191 11.22 16.75 -0.83
N PRO A 192 11.72 16.70 0.42
CA PRO A 192 12.41 15.51 0.93
C PRO A 192 11.51 14.27 0.90
N ALA A 193 12.05 13.15 0.42
CA ALA A 193 11.34 11.88 0.47
C ALA A 193 11.14 11.43 1.92
N VAL A 194 10.03 10.74 2.18
CA VAL A 194 9.77 10.06 3.46
C VAL A 194 10.10 8.59 3.27
N THR A 195 10.95 8.01 4.13
CA THR A 195 11.34 6.60 4.01
C THR A 195 10.85 5.80 5.20
N PHE A 196 10.16 4.70 4.94
CA PHE A 196 9.81 3.69 5.92
C PHE A 196 10.91 2.63 5.96
N HIS A 197 11.58 2.51 7.11
CA HIS A 197 12.70 1.60 7.30
C HIS A 197 12.23 0.32 7.99
N PHE A 198 12.31 -0.82 7.30
CA PHE A 198 11.86 -2.10 7.82
C PHE A 198 13.01 -2.93 8.41
N ALA A 199 12.63 -3.89 9.26
CA ALA A 199 13.55 -4.90 9.73
C ALA A 199 14.17 -5.68 8.55
N GLY A 200 15.44 -6.04 8.67
CA GLY A 200 16.19 -6.66 7.57
C GLY A 200 16.79 -5.67 6.58
N GLY A 201 16.54 -4.37 6.75
CA GLY A 201 17.19 -3.30 5.98
C GLY A 201 16.46 -2.89 4.70
N ALA A 202 15.24 -3.38 4.48
CA ALA A 202 14.43 -2.95 3.35
C ALA A 202 13.81 -1.58 3.60
N ASP A 203 13.78 -0.76 2.55
CA ASP A 203 13.24 0.60 2.60
C ASP A 203 12.10 0.76 1.59
N LEU A 204 11.03 1.44 2.02
CA LEU A 204 9.98 1.95 1.13
C LEU A 204 10.05 3.48 1.12
N VAL A 205 10.43 4.05 -0.02
CA VAL A 205 10.69 5.48 -0.20
C VAL A 205 9.47 6.13 -0.84
N LEU A 206 8.82 7.02 -0.11
CA LEU A 206 7.65 7.79 -0.53
C LEU A 206 8.11 9.16 -1.02
N GLU A 207 8.17 9.33 -2.34
CA GLU A 207 8.31 10.64 -2.97
C GLU A 207 7.00 11.42 -2.94
N SER A 208 7.02 12.69 -3.37
CA SER A 208 5.87 13.60 -3.28
C SER A 208 4.57 13.03 -3.85
N GLY A 209 4.63 12.29 -4.97
CA GLY A 209 3.45 11.63 -5.55
C GLY A 209 2.89 10.46 -4.74
N SER A 210 3.70 9.81 -3.91
CA SER A 210 3.30 8.70 -3.00
C SER A 210 2.94 9.21 -1.61
N LEU A 211 3.54 10.32 -1.22
CA LEU A 211 3.37 10.97 0.08
C LEU A 211 2.15 11.90 0.10
N PHE A 212 1.81 12.53 -1.01
CA PHE A 212 0.67 13.46 -1.12
C PHE A 212 -0.28 13.06 -2.25
N ARG A 213 -1.56 13.33 -2.05
CA ARG A 213 -2.61 13.13 -3.04
C ARG A 213 -3.18 14.47 -3.52
N GLN A 214 -3.23 14.67 -4.83
CA GLN A 214 -3.92 15.81 -5.43
C GLN A 214 -5.45 15.61 -5.37
N HIS A 215 -6.18 16.60 -4.87
CA HIS A 215 -7.63 16.61 -4.69
C HIS A 215 -8.35 17.59 -5.62
N GLY A 216 -7.93 17.60 -6.90
CA GLY A 216 -8.42 18.51 -7.93
C GLY A 216 -8.03 19.97 -7.68
N GLY A 217 -7.97 20.77 -8.76
CA GLY A 217 -7.61 22.19 -8.67
C GLY A 217 -6.27 22.43 -7.97
N ASP A 218 -6.24 23.40 -7.07
CA ASP A 218 -5.08 23.85 -6.30
C ASP A 218 -5.06 23.27 -4.88
N ARG A 219 -5.46 22.01 -4.68
CA ARG A 219 -5.43 21.37 -3.36
C ARG A 219 -4.78 19.99 -3.39
N PHE A 220 -3.84 19.76 -2.48
CA PHE A 220 -3.34 18.42 -2.19
C PHE A 220 -3.27 18.17 -0.69
N CYS A 221 -3.27 16.90 -0.29
CA CYS A 221 -3.25 16.48 1.10
C CYS A 221 -2.25 15.35 1.34
N LEU A 222 -1.70 15.26 2.55
CA LEU A 222 -0.86 14.15 3.00
C LEU A 222 -1.65 12.84 2.87
N ALA A 223 -1.06 11.86 2.20
CA ALA A 223 -1.63 10.54 1.96
C ALA A 223 -1.41 9.56 3.13
N ILE A 224 -1.03 10.10 4.28
CA ILE A 224 -0.80 9.41 5.54
C ILE A 224 -1.74 10.03 6.57
N LEU A 225 -2.47 9.20 7.29
CA LEU A 225 -3.47 9.58 8.27
C LEU A 225 -3.17 8.91 9.62
N PRO A 226 -3.63 9.46 10.75
CA PRO A 226 -3.51 8.77 12.03
C PRO A 226 -4.36 7.49 12.02
N SER A 227 -3.92 6.49 12.79
CA SER A 227 -4.78 5.39 13.21
C SER A 227 -5.98 5.96 13.98
N ASN A 228 -7.17 5.44 13.72
CA ASN A 228 -8.38 5.80 14.47
C ASN A 228 -8.64 4.78 15.60
N SER A 229 -9.70 5.01 16.37
CA SER A 229 -10.11 4.12 17.46
C SER A 229 -10.51 2.73 16.98
N GLU A 230 -11.05 2.61 15.77
CA GLU A 230 -11.46 1.32 15.18
C GLU A 230 -10.25 0.43 14.86
N LEU A 231 -9.13 1.05 14.50
CA LEU A 231 -7.88 0.37 14.17
C LEU A 231 -7.04 0.02 15.40
N LEU A 232 -7.42 0.44 16.62
CA LEU A 232 -6.70 0.10 17.87
C LEU A 232 -5.17 0.34 17.77
N ASN A 233 -4.78 1.50 17.25
CA ASN A 233 -3.38 1.91 17.03
C ASN A 233 -2.60 1.07 15.99
N LEU A 234 -3.29 0.28 15.15
CA LEU A 234 -2.71 -0.44 14.03
C LEU A 234 -2.20 0.53 12.95
N SER A 235 -1.00 0.26 12.45
CA SER A 235 -0.51 0.91 11.24
C SER A 235 -0.84 0.04 10.02
N VAL A 236 -1.22 0.68 8.92
CA VAL A 236 -1.52 0.02 7.64
C VAL A 236 -0.83 0.80 6.54
N ILE A 237 0.16 0.21 5.88
CA ILE A 237 0.81 0.78 4.70
C ILE A 237 -0.15 0.60 3.53
N GLY A 238 -0.73 1.72 3.08
CA GLY A 238 -1.69 1.74 1.98
C GLY A 238 -1.02 1.74 0.61
N ILE A 239 -1.82 1.52 -0.42
CA ILE A 239 -1.35 1.33 -1.81
C ILE A 239 -0.70 2.58 -2.41
N LEU A 240 -1.05 3.80 -1.97
CA LEU A 240 -0.35 5.02 -2.40
C LEU A 240 1.13 5.05 -1.95
N ALA A 241 1.45 4.49 -0.78
CA ALA A 241 2.83 4.39 -0.32
C ALA A 241 3.63 3.32 -1.09
N GLN A 242 2.93 2.35 -1.67
CA GLN A 242 3.51 1.19 -2.37
C GLN A 242 3.64 1.40 -3.88
N GLN A 243 3.15 2.53 -4.41
CA GLN A 243 3.20 2.81 -5.85
C GLN A 243 4.64 2.99 -6.35
N ASN A 244 4.87 2.73 -7.63
CA ASN A 244 6.20 2.73 -8.28
C ASN A 244 7.18 1.72 -7.66
N TYR A 245 6.64 0.70 -7.01
CA TYR A 245 7.35 -0.49 -6.56
C TYR A 245 6.67 -1.72 -7.13
N ASN A 246 7.47 -2.70 -7.54
CA ASN A 246 7.03 -4.08 -7.53
C ASN A 246 7.16 -4.60 -6.09
N VAL A 247 6.01 -4.91 -5.48
CA VAL A 247 5.93 -5.49 -4.14
C VAL A 247 5.72 -6.99 -4.29
N GLY A 248 6.74 -7.77 -3.92
CA GLY A 248 6.74 -9.23 -4.02
C GLY A 248 6.49 -9.90 -2.68
N PHE A 249 5.59 -10.87 -2.63
CA PHE A 249 5.29 -11.69 -1.47
C PHE A 249 5.75 -13.13 -1.74
N ASP A 250 6.67 -13.62 -0.91
CA ASP A 250 7.08 -15.02 -0.88
C ASP A 250 6.58 -15.64 0.43
N LEU A 251 5.45 -16.37 0.36
CA LEU A 251 4.83 -16.98 1.53
C LEU A 251 5.52 -18.29 1.94
N GLU A 252 6.41 -18.83 1.12
CA GLU A 252 7.22 -19.99 1.47
C GLU A 252 8.42 -19.56 2.33
N GLN A 253 9.05 -18.43 1.96
CA GLN A 253 10.17 -17.85 2.70
C GLN A 253 9.75 -16.86 3.78
N MET A 254 8.46 -16.53 3.87
CA MET A 254 7.91 -15.55 4.80
C MET A 254 8.64 -14.20 4.67
N LYS A 255 8.68 -13.66 3.45
CA LYS A 255 9.30 -12.36 3.14
C LYS A 255 8.44 -11.52 2.20
N VAL A 256 8.56 -10.20 2.37
CA VAL A 256 8.09 -9.19 1.40
C VAL A 256 9.30 -8.49 0.81
N PHE A 257 9.26 -8.23 -0.49
CA PHE A 257 10.32 -7.61 -1.27
C PHE A 257 9.82 -6.30 -1.88
N PHE A 258 10.66 -5.28 -1.82
CA PHE A 258 10.39 -3.97 -2.40
C PHE A 258 11.45 -3.66 -3.45
N ARG A 259 11.03 -3.63 -4.72
CA ARG A 259 11.87 -3.16 -5.82
C ARG A 259 11.24 -1.92 -6.44
N ARG A 260 11.90 -0.77 -6.31
CA ARG A 260 11.50 0.44 -7.01
C ARG A 260 11.64 0.23 -8.51
N ILE A 261 10.58 0.46 -9.28
CA ILE A 261 10.55 0.22 -10.73
C ILE A 261 9.41 1.01 -11.38
N ASP A 262 9.61 1.43 -12.62
CA ASP A 262 8.50 1.85 -13.48
C ASP A 262 7.76 0.60 -13.96
N CYS A 263 6.49 0.47 -13.60
CA CYS A 263 5.73 -0.74 -13.91
C CYS A 263 5.58 -1.00 -15.41
N GLN A 264 5.73 0.02 -16.27
CA GLN A 264 5.78 -0.17 -17.73
C GLN A 264 6.91 -1.10 -18.18
N LEU A 265 8.01 -1.17 -17.42
CA LEU A 265 9.13 -2.08 -17.70
C LEU A 265 8.79 -3.56 -17.45
N LEU A 266 7.61 -3.87 -16.90
CA LEU A 266 7.14 -5.23 -16.66
C LEU A 266 6.16 -5.73 -17.75
N ASP A 267 5.88 -4.92 -18.78
CA ASP A 267 5.08 -5.35 -19.93
C ASP A 267 5.83 -6.28 -20.91
N GLU A 268 7.17 -6.28 -20.85
CA GLU A 268 8.07 -7.09 -21.69
C GLU A 268 8.07 -8.59 -21.27
#